data_AF-A0A7C4BXT4-F1
#
_entry.id   AF-A0A7C4BXT4-F1
#
_cell.length_a   1.000
_cell.length_b   1.000
_cell.length_c   1.000
_cell.angle_alpha   90.00
_cell.angle_beta   90.00
_cell.angle_gamma   90.00
#
_symmetry.space_group_name_H-M   'P 1'
#
loop_
_entity.id
_entity.type
_entity.pdbx_description
1 polymer ?
#
loop_
_entity_poly.entity_id
_entity_poly.type
_entity_poly.pdbx_seq_one_letter_code
_entity_poly.pdbx_strand_id
1 'polypeptide(L)'
;LSYFYAFGPQIARLRSEAGTVSAIAGIFKAPFDILADKLRGYVGLTLDMHTQPHKVLQACEALMPHLCHVGLTTADPANLVPIGFWMHRGCVPFINPRQFASHYWPTLKPIIEEFWKHGHQTLFYAEGKWKHHLETFRELPDRSIVFHCDQDDIFHVHQKLHDKFALSGGVPNTLLSFGEPDEVRAFCRRVLKEVAGNGGYILDAGAIMQDDTSVENLRAMTETALEYGVYSAGSYQPPAATPPAELPSSRASRQQVQGLAGRPLPAVRPGVCFPWEERVKELPEITGSPELIRKVWEDIDAFGNMYIWQLLLSF
;
A
#
# COMPACT_ATOMS: atom_id res chain seq x y z
N LEU A 1 3.25 -17.36 -17.11
CA LEU A 1 1.91 -17.08 -16.52
C LEU A 1 1.51 -18.06 -15.41
N SER A 2 2.00 -19.30 -15.36
CA SER A 2 1.64 -20.28 -14.32
C SER A 2 1.78 -19.77 -12.88
N TYR A 3 2.79 -18.92 -12.63
CA TYR A 3 2.97 -18.21 -11.36
C TYR A 3 1.73 -17.39 -10.95
N PHE A 4 1.21 -16.54 -11.85
CA PHE A 4 0.06 -15.68 -11.55
C PHE A 4 -1.24 -16.47 -11.38
N TYR A 5 -1.44 -17.52 -12.20
CA TYR A 5 -2.62 -18.38 -12.08
C TYR A 5 -2.62 -19.23 -10.80
N ALA A 6 -1.46 -19.41 -10.15
CA ALA A 6 -1.39 -20.14 -8.89
C ALA A 6 -1.95 -19.34 -7.71
N PHE A 7 -1.99 -18.00 -7.76
CA PHE A 7 -2.41 -17.19 -6.62
C PHE A 7 -3.87 -17.42 -6.21
N GLY A 8 -4.82 -17.35 -7.16
CA GLY A 8 -6.25 -17.48 -6.88
C GLY A 8 -6.61 -18.79 -6.13
N PRO A 9 -6.21 -19.96 -6.63
CA PRO A 9 -6.43 -21.23 -5.93
C PRO A 9 -5.78 -21.29 -4.55
N GLN A 10 -4.56 -20.77 -4.37
CA GLN A 10 -3.89 -20.81 -3.06
C GLN A 10 -4.54 -19.86 -2.05
N ILE A 11 -4.96 -18.66 -2.46
CA ILE A 11 -5.72 -17.73 -1.62
C ILE A 11 -7.04 -18.39 -1.17
N ALA A 12 -7.74 -19.07 -2.07
CA ALA A 12 -8.98 -19.76 -1.74
C ALA A 12 -8.76 -20.87 -0.68
N ARG A 13 -7.69 -21.66 -0.84
CA ARG A 13 -7.33 -22.73 0.11
C ARG A 13 -6.89 -22.21 1.46
N LEU A 14 -6.07 -21.16 1.52
CA LEU A 14 -5.69 -20.50 2.78
C LEU A 14 -6.93 -20.09 3.59
N ARG A 15 -7.95 -19.55 2.92
CA ARG A 15 -9.22 -19.18 3.54
C ARG A 15 -10.04 -20.38 3.99
N SER A 16 -10.27 -21.37 3.12
CA SER A 16 -11.19 -22.47 3.42
C SER A 16 -10.60 -23.58 4.29
N GLU A 17 -9.28 -23.81 4.22
CA GLU A 17 -8.59 -24.90 4.91
C GLU A 17 -7.92 -24.45 6.21
N ALA A 18 -7.47 -23.19 6.30
CA ALA A 18 -6.71 -22.67 7.45
C ALA A 18 -7.34 -21.46 8.15
N GLY A 19 -8.43 -20.89 7.61
CA GLY A 19 -9.03 -19.66 8.14
C GLY A 19 -8.19 -18.40 7.94
N THR A 20 -7.13 -18.47 7.13
CA THR A 20 -6.25 -17.33 6.83
C THR A 20 -6.85 -16.48 5.73
N VAL A 21 -7.07 -15.21 6.02
CA VAL A 21 -7.62 -14.23 5.06
C VAL A 21 -6.53 -13.30 4.54
N SER A 22 -6.76 -12.72 3.36
CA SER A 22 -5.90 -11.65 2.85
C SER A 22 -5.98 -10.42 3.74
N ALA A 23 -4.84 -9.79 4.02
CA ALA A 23 -4.76 -8.49 4.69
C ALA A 23 -4.67 -7.32 3.68
N ILE A 24 -4.22 -7.61 2.46
CA ILE A 24 -4.03 -6.66 1.37
C ILE A 24 -4.29 -7.36 0.02
N ALA A 25 -4.54 -6.56 -1.01
CA ALA A 25 -4.49 -7.00 -2.40
C ALA A 25 -3.96 -5.89 -3.29
N GLY A 26 -3.24 -6.26 -4.34
CA GLY A 26 -2.55 -5.31 -5.20
C GLY A 26 -1.24 -4.82 -4.61
N ILE A 27 -0.42 -4.24 -5.50
CA ILE A 27 0.93 -3.82 -5.17
C ILE A 27 1.17 -2.38 -5.61
N PHE A 28 1.61 -1.55 -4.68
CA PHE A 28 1.96 -0.17 -4.94
C PHE A 28 3.23 0.22 -4.19
N LYS A 29 4.03 1.09 -4.81
CA LYS A 29 5.17 1.78 -4.23
C LYS A 29 5.14 3.23 -4.69
N ALA A 30 5.55 4.16 -3.82
CA ALA A 30 5.62 5.56 -4.21
C ALA A 30 6.60 5.76 -5.38
N PRO A 31 6.37 6.73 -6.28
CA PRO A 31 7.29 7.02 -7.37
C PRO A 31 8.73 7.24 -6.91
N PHE A 32 8.90 7.97 -5.81
CA PHE A 32 10.21 8.26 -5.23
C PHE A 32 10.88 7.00 -4.65
N ASP A 33 10.12 6.12 -4.00
CA ASP A 33 10.64 4.85 -3.46
C ASP A 33 11.11 3.94 -4.60
N ILE A 34 10.38 3.88 -5.73
CA ILE A 34 10.81 3.11 -6.91
C ILE A 34 12.15 3.57 -7.46
N LEU A 35 12.36 4.88 -7.55
CA LEU A 35 13.66 5.42 -7.97
C LEU A 35 14.77 4.97 -7.01
N ALA A 36 14.50 5.01 -5.70
CA ALA A 36 15.45 4.69 -4.65
C ALA A 36 15.76 3.19 -4.55
N ASP A 37 14.77 2.32 -4.72
CA ASP A 37 14.92 0.90 -4.42
C ASP A 37 15.32 0.08 -5.65
N LYS A 38 14.89 0.50 -6.85
CA LYS A 38 14.93 -0.35 -8.04
C LYS A 38 15.71 0.23 -9.21
N LEU A 39 15.69 1.56 -9.39
CA LEU A 39 16.31 2.17 -10.57
C LEU A 39 17.68 2.77 -10.27
N ARG A 40 17.76 3.76 -9.38
CA ARG A 40 19.00 4.50 -9.07
C ARG A 40 19.71 3.97 -7.84
N GLY A 41 19.03 3.21 -6.99
CA GLY A 41 19.53 2.91 -5.65
C GLY A 41 19.45 4.13 -4.74
N TYR A 42 19.45 3.92 -3.43
CA TYR A 42 19.31 5.01 -2.46
C TYR A 42 20.44 6.05 -2.58
N VAL A 43 21.68 5.58 -2.76
CA VAL A 43 22.85 6.46 -2.96
C VAL A 43 22.72 7.26 -4.25
N GLY A 44 22.29 6.63 -5.35
CA GLY A 44 22.10 7.30 -6.64
C GLY A 44 21.00 8.36 -6.58
N LEU A 45 19.87 8.04 -5.96
CA LEU A 45 18.78 9.01 -5.75
C LEU A 45 19.22 10.20 -4.89
N THR A 46 19.99 9.95 -3.83
CA THR A 46 20.50 11.03 -2.96
C THR A 46 21.41 11.98 -3.74
N LEU A 47 22.30 11.45 -4.59
CA LEU A 47 23.15 12.25 -5.47
C LEU A 47 22.32 13.04 -6.49
N ASP A 48 21.31 12.41 -7.08
CA ASP A 48 20.43 13.07 -8.05
C ASP A 48 19.59 14.18 -7.41
N MET A 49 19.13 13.98 -6.18
CA MET A 49 18.43 15.01 -5.40
C MET A 49 19.32 16.22 -5.10
N HIS A 50 20.64 16.04 -5.07
CA HIS A 50 21.58 17.14 -4.91
C HIS A 50 21.92 17.83 -6.25
N THR A 51 22.12 17.04 -7.31
CA THR A 51 22.69 17.54 -8.58
C THR A 51 21.64 17.88 -9.64
N GLN A 52 20.49 17.20 -9.63
CA GLN A 52 19.42 17.30 -10.63
C GLN A 52 18.01 17.06 -10.04
N PRO A 53 17.61 17.72 -8.94
CA PRO A 53 16.33 17.45 -8.27
C PRO A 53 15.11 17.62 -9.17
N HIS A 54 15.12 18.61 -10.07
CA HIS A 54 14.03 18.82 -11.03
C HIS A 54 13.82 17.59 -11.94
N LYS A 55 14.89 16.89 -12.32
CA LYS A 55 14.78 15.68 -13.13
C LYS A 55 14.24 14.51 -12.32
N VAL A 56 14.56 14.44 -11.02
CA VAL A 56 13.97 13.46 -10.10
C VAL A 56 12.46 13.67 -10.00
N LEU A 57 12.00 14.91 -9.85
CA LEU A 57 10.57 15.22 -9.82
C LEU A 57 9.89 14.80 -11.13
N GLN A 58 10.44 15.18 -12.28
CA GLN A 58 9.91 14.78 -13.60
C GLN A 58 9.85 13.26 -13.76
N ALA A 59 10.86 12.53 -13.27
CA ALA A 59 10.86 11.07 -13.29
C ALA A 59 9.76 10.49 -12.39
N CYS A 60 9.56 11.06 -11.19
CA CYS A 60 8.46 10.66 -10.31
C CYS A 60 7.10 10.91 -10.99
N GLU A 61 6.90 12.09 -11.59
CA GLU A 61 5.66 12.45 -12.30
C GLU A 61 5.39 11.53 -13.50
N ALA A 62 6.43 11.13 -14.24
CA ALA A 62 6.32 10.17 -15.33
C ALA A 62 5.90 8.77 -14.82
N LEU A 63 6.33 8.37 -13.63
CA LEU A 63 5.97 7.07 -13.03
C LEU A 63 4.56 7.04 -12.43
N MET A 64 4.03 8.18 -11.96
CA MET A 64 2.73 8.28 -11.28
C MET A 64 1.58 7.54 -11.99
N PRO A 65 1.28 7.79 -13.30
CA PRO A 65 0.13 7.15 -13.95
C PRO A 65 0.31 5.64 -14.10
N HIS A 66 1.54 5.16 -14.26
CA HIS A 66 1.81 3.71 -14.38
C HIS A 66 1.67 3.00 -13.03
N LEU A 67 2.22 3.58 -11.96
CA LEU A 67 2.11 3.01 -10.61
C LEU A 67 0.67 3.02 -10.11
N CYS A 68 -0.08 4.08 -10.41
CA CYS A 68 -1.51 4.12 -10.12
C CYS A 68 -2.28 3.05 -10.89
N HIS A 69 -1.97 2.86 -12.18
CA HIS A 69 -2.60 1.82 -12.98
C HIS A 69 -2.34 0.42 -12.41
N VAL A 70 -1.09 0.11 -12.05
CA VAL A 70 -0.75 -1.20 -11.46
C VAL A 70 -1.47 -1.40 -10.13
N GLY A 71 -1.47 -0.38 -9.26
CA GLY A 71 -2.19 -0.45 -7.99
C GLY A 71 -3.69 -0.76 -8.17
N LEU A 72 -4.36 -0.07 -9.10
CA LEU A 72 -5.79 -0.27 -9.38
C LEU A 72 -6.10 -1.61 -10.07
N THR A 73 -5.30 -2.03 -11.06
CA THR A 73 -5.57 -3.27 -11.80
C THR A 73 -5.25 -4.53 -11.02
N THR A 74 -4.43 -4.42 -9.97
CA THR A 74 -4.08 -5.54 -9.08
C THR A 74 -4.84 -5.50 -7.75
N ALA A 75 -5.63 -4.46 -7.49
CA ALA A 75 -6.42 -4.32 -6.27
C ALA A 75 -7.48 -5.42 -6.13
N ASP A 76 -8.01 -5.58 -4.90
CA ASP A 76 -9.11 -6.51 -4.66
C ASP A 76 -10.38 -6.06 -5.41
N PRO A 77 -10.89 -6.84 -6.38
CA PRO A 77 -12.10 -6.48 -7.12
C PRO A 77 -13.36 -6.43 -6.24
N ALA A 78 -13.33 -7.04 -5.05
CA ALA A 78 -14.42 -6.98 -4.09
C ALA A 78 -14.32 -5.80 -3.10
N ASN A 79 -13.23 -5.02 -3.14
CA ASN A 79 -12.98 -3.88 -2.25
C ASN A 79 -13.05 -4.24 -0.75
N LEU A 80 -12.65 -5.47 -0.38
CA LEU A 80 -12.68 -5.95 1.00
C LEU A 80 -11.36 -5.68 1.74
N VAL A 81 -10.24 -5.66 1.01
CA VAL A 81 -8.90 -5.40 1.57
C VAL A 81 -8.22 -4.23 0.87
N PRO A 82 -7.37 -3.47 1.58
CA PRO A 82 -6.70 -2.30 1.03
C PRO A 82 -5.60 -2.66 0.02
N ILE A 83 -5.26 -1.68 -0.81
CA ILE A 83 -4.04 -1.73 -1.65
C ILE A 83 -2.81 -1.67 -0.74
N GLY A 84 -1.90 -2.63 -0.90
CA GLY A 84 -0.66 -2.69 -0.13
C GLY A 84 0.36 -1.66 -0.60
N PHE A 85 0.85 -0.83 0.33
CA PHE A 85 1.88 0.17 0.08
C PHE A 85 3.01 0.07 1.12
N TRP A 86 4.18 -0.44 0.69
CA TRP A 86 5.38 -0.42 1.51
C TRP A 86 6.13 0.90 1.39
N MET A 87 6.30 1.58 2.52
CA MET A 87 6.85 2.94 2.57
C MET A 87 8.33 2.90 2.99
N HIS A 88 9.24 2.81 2.03
CA HIS A 88 10.64 2.49 2.32
C HIS A 88 11.56 3.70 2.58
N ARG A 89 11.46 4.77 1.77
CA ARG A 89 12.47 5.84 1.72
C ARG A 89 11.92 7.24 1.94
N GLY A 90 10.61 7.40 2.05
CA GLY A 90 9.97 8.69 2.28
C GLY A 90 10.10 9.24 3.70
N CYS A 91 10.70 8.51 4.64
CA CYS A 91 10.83 8.91 6.03
C CYS A 91 12.22 9.41 6.41
N VAL A 92 12.30 10.03 7.59
CA VAL A 92 13.58 10.40 8.23
C VAL A 92 14.26 9.11 8.72
N PRO A 93 15.59 8.94 8.53
CA PRO A 93 16.57 9.92 8.07
C PRO A 93 16.88 9.88 6.57
N PHE A 94 16.13 9.12 5.77
CA PHE A 94 16.44 8.94 4.34
C PHE A 94 16.23 10.21 3.52
N ILE A 95 15.17 10.95 3.82
CA ILE A 95 14.93 12.26 3.23
C ILE A 95 14.60 13.29 4.30
N ASN A 96 14.88 14.56 4.00
CA ASN A 96 14.50 15.66 4.88
C ASN A 96 13.08 16.17 4.57
N PRO A 97 12.43 16.91 5.49
CA PRO A 97 11.06 17.40 5.30
C PRO A 97 10.85 18.25 4.04
N ARG A 98 11.87 18.98 3.56
CA ARG A 98 11.78 19.75 2.32
C ARG A 98 11.70 18.86 1.10
N GLN A 99 12.48 17.78 1.06
CA GLN A 99 12.43 16.79 -0.03
C GLN A 99 11.09 16.03 -0.02
N PHE A 100 10.60 15.68 1.17
CA PHE A 100 9.28 15.08 1.32
C PHE A 100 8.19 16.00 0.73
N ALA A 101 8.17 17.28 1.13
CA ALA A 101 7.18 18.25 0.67
C ALA A 101 7.29 18.60 -0.82
N SER A 102 8.47 18.50 -1.43
CA SER A 102 8.70 18.92 -2.83
C SER A 102 8.64 17.77 -3.85
N HIS A 103 9.00 16.54 -3.46
CA HIS A 103 9.14 15.41 -4.40
C HIS A 103 8.28 14.21 -3.99
N TYR A 104 8.29 13.84 -2.71
CA TYR A 104 7.61 12.62 -2.25
C TYR A 104 6.09 12.82 -2.18
N TRP A 105 5.63 13.72 -1.32
CA TRP A 105 4.20 13.93 -1.06
C TRP A 105 3.41 14.41 -2.29
N PRO A 106 3.89 15.38 -3.09
CA PRO A 106 3.16 15.85 -4.27
C PRO A 106 2.99 14.80 -5.37
N THR A 107 3.77 13.72 -5.34
CA THR A 107 3.69 12.61 -6.31
C THR A 107 3.02 11.37 -5.73
N LEU A 108 3.00 11.21 -4.41
CA LEU A 108 2.30 10.14 -3.70
C LEU A 108 0.81 10.46 -3.49
N LYS A 109 0.49 11.60 -2.86
CA LYS A 109 -0.88 11.95 -2.44
C LYS A 109 -1.91 11.83 -3.57
N PRO A 110 -1.65 12.33 -4.80
CA PRO A 110 -2.59 12.19 -5.91
C PRO A 110 -2.92 10.74 -6.27
N ILE A 111 -1.98 9.81 -6.09
CA ILE A 111 -2.21 8.38 -6.37
C ILE A 111 -3.12 7.77 -5.30
N ILE A 112 -2.87 8.09 -4.02
CA ILE A 112 -3.69 7.62 -2.90
C ILE A 112 -5.13 8.17 -3.00
N GLU A 113 -5.27 9.44 -3.37
CA GLU A 113 -6.57 10.03 -3.66
C GLU A 113 -7.26 9.37 -4.85
N GLU A 114 -6.52 8.99 -5.90
CA GLU A 114 -7.09 8.26 -7.03
C GLU A 114 -7.57 6.87 -6.59
N PHE A 115 -6.81 6.12 -5.79
CA PHE A 115 -7.27 4.86 -5.21
C PHE A 115 -8.57 5.04 -4.42
N TRP A 116 -8.67 6.09 -3.61
CA TRP A 116 -9.88 6.40 -2.86
C TRP A 116 -11.07 6.73 -3.77
N LYS A 117 -10.86 7.47 -4.87
CA LYS A 117 -11.91 7.74 -5.88
C LYS A 117 -12.52 6.45 -6.41
N HIS A 118 -11.70 5.43 -6.65
CA HIS A 118 -12.13 4.10 -7.11
C HIS A 118 -12.69 3.21 -5.99
N GLY A 119 -12.68 3.67 -4.74
CA GLY A 119 -13.28 2.99 -3.60
C GLY A 119 -12.32 2.08 -2.84
N HIS A 120 -11.02 2.18 -3.11
CA HIS A 120 -10.00 1.42 -2.41
C HIS A 120 -9.40 2.23 -1.25
N GLN A 121 -9.28 1.59 -0.09
CA GLN A 121 -8.37 2.05 0.95
C GLN A 121 -6.93 1.67 0.61
N THR A 122 -5.95 2.36 1.19
CA THR A 122 -4.52 1.99 1.09
C THR A 122 -3.95 1.64 2.45
N LEU A 123 -3.24 0.52 2.55
CA LEU A 123 -2.47 0.17 3.74
C LEU A 123 -1.09 0.82 3.63
N PHE A 124 -0.88 1.87 4.42
CA PHE A 124 0.42 2.50 4.61
C PHE A 124 1.23 1.62 5.55
N TYR A 125 2.04 0.72 4.98
CA TYR A 125 3.02 -0.07 5.73
C TYR A 125 4.23 0.81 6.02
N ALA A 126 4.14 1.57 7.11
CA ALA A 126 4.99 2.73 7.39
C ALA A 126 6.31 2.30 8.05
N GLU A 127 7.19 1.69 7.27
CA GLU A 127 8.49 1.18 7.74
C GLU A 127 9.39 2.31 8.26
N GLY A 128 10.01 2.09 9.41
CA GLY A 128 10.82 3.10 10.09
C GLY A 128 10.00 4.13 10.87
N LYS A 129 10.43 5.39 10.83
CA LYS A 129 9.92 6.47 11.71
C LYS A 129 9.29 7.60 10.90
N TRP A 130 7.97 7.68 10.96
CA TRP A 130 7.12 8.60 10.23
C TRP A 130 6.51 9.70 11.10
N LYS A 131 6.85 9.79 12.40
CA LYS A 131 6.40 10.85 13.32
C LYS A 131 6.42 12.26 12.72
N HIS A 132 7.44 12.61 11.93
CA HIS A 132 7.57 13.93 11.32
C HIS A 132 6.55 14.23 10.22
N HIS A 133 5.90 13.20 9.67
CA HIS A 133 4.99 13.28 8.52
C HIS A 133 3.53 13.00 8.89
N LEU A 134 3.23 12.61 10.13
CA LEU A 134 1.86 12.25 10.56
C LEU A 134 0.85 13.37 10.28
N GLU A 135 1.19 14.63 10.56
CA GLU A 135 0.29 15.76 10.30
C GLU A 135 0.00 15.94 8.80
N THR A 136 0.99 15.68 7.93
CA THR A 136 0.79 15.75 6.48
C THR A 136 -0.15 14.64 5.98
N PHE A 137 -0.10 13.45 6.56
CA PHE A 137 -1.03 12.37 6.21
C PHE A 137 -2.49 12.70 6.54
N ARG A 138 -2.75 13.59 7.50
CA ARG A 138 -4.11 14.06 7.82
C ARG A 138 -4.75 14.89 6.71
N GLU A 139 -3.98 15.33 5.72
CA GLU A 139 -4.52 15.93 4.49
C GLU A 139 -5.33 14.93 3.65
N LEU A 140 -5.12 13.62 3.84
CA LEU A 140 -5.89 12.59 3.15
C LEU A 140 -7.34 12.53 3.69
N PRO A 141 -8.29 12.08 2.87
CA PRO A 141 -9.67 11.98 3.30
C PRO A 141 -9.88 10.95 4.41
N ASP A 142 -10.83 11.20 5.29
CA ASP A 142 -11.12 10.30 6.41
C ASP A 142 -11.39 8.87 5.90
N ARG A 143 -10.86 7.88 6.62
CA ARG A 143 -10.93 6.44 6.31
C ARG A 143 -10.23 6.00 5.03
N SER A 144 -9.56 6.88 4.28
CA SER A 144 -8.94 6.49 3.01
C SER A 144 -7.73 5.57 3.18
N ILE A 145 -7.14 5.50 4.37
CA ILE A 145 -5.96 4.67 4.66
C ILE A 145 -6.12 3.86 5.94
N VAL A 146 -5.31 2.80 6.02
CA VAL A 146 -4.91 2.12 7.26
C VAL A 146 -3.44 2.44 7.47
N PHE A 147 -3.05 2.94 8.64
CA PHE A 147 -1.64 3.23 8.96
C PHE A 147 -1.06 2.14 9.84
N HIS A 148 -0.14 1.35 9.30
CA HIS A 148 0.58 0.31 10.03
C HIS A 148 1.88 0.87 10.60
N CYS A 149 1.98 0.86 11.93
CA CYS A 149 3.05 1.51 12.70
C CYS A 149 4.22 0.54 12.94
N ASP A 150 5.40 0.88 12.41
CA ASP A 150 6.64 0.13 12.67
C ASP A 150 7.41 0.68 13.88
N GLN A 151 8.33 1.64 13.68
CA GLN A 151 9.24 2.11 14.73
C GLN A 151 8.79 3.39 15.45
N ASP A 152 7.63 3.94 15.06
CA ASP A 152 7.00 5.03 15.81
C ASP A 152 6.34 4.52 17.10
N ASP A 153 6.09 5.44 18.01
CA ASP A 153 5.29 5.17 19.20
C ASP A 153 3.80 5.07 18.81
N ILE A 154 3.24 3.85 18.85
CA ILE A 154 1.83 3.59 18.52
C ILE A 154 0.84 4.43 19.35
N PHE A 155 1.18 4.78 20.60
CA PHE A 155 0.32 5.61 21.44
C PHE A 155 0.30 7.06 20.94
N HIS A 156 1.45 7.56 20.47
CA HIS A 156 1.52 8.87 19.83
C HIS A 156 0.84 8.88 18.46
N VAL A 157 1.03 7.83 17.65
CA VAL A 157 0.34 7.66 16.37
C VAL A 157 -1.17 7.64 16.55
N HIS A 158 -1.68 6.92 17.56
CA HIS A 158 -3.09 6.91 17.94
C HIS A 158 -3.63 8.31 18.24
N GLN A 159 -2.94 9.09 19.07
CA GLN A 159 -3.31 10.47 19.36
C GLN A 159 -3.36 11.36 18.11
N LYS A 160 -2.55 11.06 17.10
CA LYS A 160 -2.35 11.91 15.92
C LYS A 160 -3.18 11.54 14.71
N LEU A 161 -3.55 10.28 14.54
CA LEU A 161 -4.16 9.77 13.30
C LEU A 161 -5.52 9.08 13.49
N HIS A 162 -5.80 8.54 14.67
CA HIS A 162 -6.89 7.57 14.81
C HIS A 162 -8.30 8.15 14.66
N ASP A 163 -8.48 9.44 14.90
CA ASP A 163 -9.75 10.13 14.63
C ASP A 163 -10.13 10.09 13.14
N LYS A 164 -9.15 9.89 12.24
CA LYS A 164 -9.37 9.82 10.80
C LYS A 164 -9.13 8.43 10.20
N PHE A 165 -8.16 7.68 10.72
CA PHE A 165 -7.64 6.48 10.06
C PHE A 165 -7.64 5.27 10.99
N ALA A 166 -7.82 4.10 10.40
CA ALA A 166 -7.57 2.85 11.10
C ALA A 166 -6.05 2.66 11.29
N LEU A 167 -5.67 2.01 12.39
CA LEU A 167 -4.29 1.74 12.74
C LEU A 167 -4.01 0.24 12.74
N SER A 168 -2.75 -0.12 12.51
CA SER A 168 -2.26 -1.49 12.62
C SER A 168 -0.83 -1.50 13.15
N GLY A 169 -0.30 -2.66 13.53
CA GLY A 169 1.07 -2.82 13.97
C GLY A 169 1.33 -2.24 15.36
N GLY A 170 2.56 -1.80 15.61
CA GLY A 170 2.97 -1.14 16.84
C GLY A 170 3.42 -2.08 17.96
N VAL A 171 3.32 -3.40 17.81
CA VAL A 171 4.00 -4.36 18.70
C VAL A 171 5.44 -4.54 18.23
N PRO A 172 6.46 -4.10 18.99
CA PRO A 172 7.83 -4.07 18.49
C PRO A 172 8.36 -5.47 18.17
N ASN A 173 8.97 -5.65 16.99
CA ASN A 173 9.59 -6.92 16.61
C ASN A 173 10.67 -7.33 17.62
N THR A 174 11.46 -6.39 18.14
CA THR A 174 12.47 -6.67 19.16
C THR A 174 11.88 -7.23 20.46
N LEU A 175 10.66 -6.82 20.82
CA LEU A 175 9.95 -7.37 21.97
C LEU A 175 9.50 -8.81 21.68
N LEU A 176 9.03 -9.08 20.46
CA LEU A 176 8.63 -10.43 20.04
C LEU A 176 9.83 -11.38 19.91
N SER A 177 11.00 -10.89 19.51
CA SER A 177 12.21 -11.70 19.37
C SER A 177 12.94 -11.93 20.70
N PHE A 178 13.06 -10.89 21.53
CA PHE A 178 13.99 -10.90 22.68
C PHE A 178 13.36 -10.58 24.03
N GLY A 179 12.07 -10.21 24.07
CA GLY A 179 11.36 -9.95 25.33
C GLY A 179 10.96 -11.23 26.04
N GLU A 180 10.52 -11.08 27.29
CA GLU A 180 9.86 -12.15 28.02
C GLU A 180 8.36 -12.20 27.70
N PRO A 181 7.71 -13.38 27.74
CA PRO A 181 6.29 -13.51 27.45
C PRO A 181 5.40 -12.55 28.26
N ASP A 182 5.73 -12.29 29.52
CA ASP A 182 4.97 -11.37 30.37
C ASP A 182 5.12 -9.90 29.97
N GLU A 183 6.26 -9.51 29.42
CA GLU A 183 6.47 -8.18 28.83
C GLU A 183 5.62 -8.02 27.56
N VAL A 184 5.55 -9.06 26.73
CA VAL A 184 4.67 -9.09 25.54
C VAL A 184 3.21 -8.94 25.96
N ARG A 185 2.74 -9.72 26.96
CA ARG A 185 1.36 -9.61 27.49
C ARG A 185 1.09 -8.21 28.02
N ALA A 186 2.00 -7.65 28.82
CA ALA A 186 1.85 -6.33 29.41
C ALA A 186 1.73 -5.24 28.33
N PHE A 187 2.61 -5.29 27.32
CA PHE A 187 2.59 -4.34 26.20
C PHE A 187 1.31 -4.46 25.38
N CYS A 188 0.92 -5.69 24.99
CA CYS A 188 -0.30 -5.92 24.22
C CYS A 188 -1.56 -5.47 24.98
N ARG A 189 -1.67 -5.75 26.28
CA ARG A 189 -2.77 -5.25 27.12
C ARG A 189 -2.86 -3.73 27.13
N ARG A 190 -1.71 -3.05 27.19
CA ARG A 190 -1.65 -1.60 27.14
C ARG A 190 -2.14 -1.06 25.79
N VAL A 191 -1.70 -1.65 24.69
CA VAL A 191 -2.16 -1.30 23.34
C VAL A 191 -3.66 -1.53 23.20
N LEU A 192 -4.18 -2.68 23.63
CA LEU A 192 -5.62 -2.97 23.59
C LEU A 192 -6.45 -1.97 24.39
N LYS A 193 -5.94 -1.55 25.56
CA LYS A 193 -6.61 -0.56 26.42
C LYS A 193 -6.56 0.87 25.86
N GLU A 194 -5.40 1.32 25.39
CA GLU A 194 -5.16 2.73 25.04
C GLU A 194 -5.39 3.05 23.56
N VAL A 195 -5.26 2.05 22.67
CA VAL A 195 -5.33 2.22 21.21
C VAL A 195 -6.57 1.53 20.63
N ALA A 196 -6.82 0.29 21.02
CA ALA A 196 -7.93 -0.48 20.44
C ALA A 196 -9.31 -0.14 21.03
N GLY A 197 -9.38 0.58 22.16
CA GLY A 197 -10.61 0.75 22.93
C GLY A 197 -11.80 1.35 22.17
N ASN A 198 -11.55 2.10 21.09
CA ASN A 198 -12.59 2.75 20.28
C ASN A 198 -12.83 2.06 18.91
N GLY A 199 -12.29 0.86 18.70
CA GLY A 199 -12.31 0.20 17.39
C GLY A 199 -11.23 0.74 16.45
N GLY A 200 -11.24 0.31 15.18
CA GLY A 200 -10.33 0.82 14.15
C GLY A 200 -8.84 0.56 14.39
N TYR A 201 -8.49 -0.46 15.19
CA TYR A 201 -7.13 -0.94 15.37
C TYR A 201 -7.04 -2.44 15.02
N ILE A 202 -5.99 -2.82 14.32
CA ILE A 202 -5.65 -4.22 13.97
C ILE A 202 -4.34 -4.56 14.67
N LEU A 203 -4.40 -5.41 15.70
CA LEU A 203 -3.21 -5.86 16.41
C LEU A 203 -2.29 -6.63 15.46
N ASP A 204 -1.05 -6.18 15.35
CA ASP A 204 -0.02 -6.79 14.50
C ASP A 204 1.38 -6.45 15.04
N ALA A 205 2.39 -7.18 14.60
CA ALA A 205 3.80 -6.79 14.78
C ALA A 205 4.06 -5.46 14.06
N GLY A 206 5.12 -4.73 14.42
CA GLY A 206 5.47 -3.46 13.79
C GLY A 206 6.02 -3.59 12.38
N ALA A 207 6.75 -4.68 12.12
CA ALA A 207 7.33 -5.01 10.83
C ALA A 207 7.26 -6.52 10.56
N ILE A 208 7.73 -6.95 9.39
CA ILE A 208 7.79 -8.37 9.01
C ILE A 208 8.63 -9.14 10.04
N MET A 209 8.00 -10.13 10.70
CA MET A 209 8.66 -11.07 11.59
C MET A 209 9.66 -11.93 10.80
N GLN A 210 10.91 -11.96 11.25
CA GLN A 210 11.95 -12.82 10.67
C GLN A 210 12.05 -14.14 11.46
N ASP A 211 13.09 -14.90 11.20
CA ASP A 211 13.46 -16.15 11.84
C ASP A 211 13.91 -16.03 13.31
N ASP A 212 13.97 -14.80 13.84
CA ASP A 212 14.34 -14.48 15.22
C ASP A 212 13.14 -14.40 16.20
N THR A 213 11.91 -14.39 15.69
CA THR A 213 10.72 -14.25 16.54
C THR A 213 10.49 -15.49 17.41
N SER A 214 10.35 -15.29 18.73
CA SER A 214 10.07 -16.40 19.66
C SER A 214 8.64 -16.92 19.49
N VAL A 215 8.50 -18.24 19.44
CA VAL A 215 7.21 -18.94 19.39
C VAL A 215 6.40 -18.67 20.66
N GLU A 216 7.05 -18.63 21.82
CA GLU A 216 6.44 -18.34 23.11
C GLU A 216 5.89 -16.91 23.16
N ASN A 217 6.64 -15.95 22.63
CA ASN A 217 6.22 -14.54 22.57
C ASN A 217 5.06 -14.33 21.58
N LEU A 218 5.10 -14.96 20.41
CA LEU A 218 3.98 -14.90 19.46
C LEU A 218 2.72 -15.55 20.04
N ARG A 219 2.87 -16.66 20.79
CA ARG A 219 1.76 -17.27 21.52
C ARG A 219 1.22 -16.32 22.59
N ALA A 220 2.08 -15.68 23.37
CA ALA A 220 1.68 -14.72 24.41
C ALA A 220 0.92 -13.52 23.83
N MET A 221 1.35 -12.98 22.68
CA MET A 221 0.64 -11.94 21.94
C MET A 221 -0.75 -12.43 21.50
N THR A 222 -0.82 -13.61 20.88
CA THR A 222 -2.08 -14.20 20.37
C THR A 222 -3.08 -14.48 21.50
N GLU A 223 -2.64 -15.12 22.58
CA GLU A 223 -3.47 -15.39 23.76
C GLU A 223 -4.01 -14.10 24.38
N THR A 224 -3.15 -13.09 24.51
CA THR A 224 -3.57 -11.77 25.04
C THR A 224 -4.62 -11.12 24.14
N ALA A 225 -4.45 -11.21 22.83
CA ALA A 225 -5.42 -10.68 21.87
C ALA A 225 -6.78 -11.37 21.99
N LEU A 226 -6.80 -12.70 22.14
CA LEU A 226 -8.03 -13.48 22.27
C LEU A 226 -8.74 -13.23 23.62
N GLU A 227 -7.97 -13.04 24.70
CA GLU A 227 -8.52 -12.84 26.04
C GLU A 227 -8.98 -11.39 26.28
N TYR A 228 -8.21 -10.40 25.81
CA TYR A 228 -8.44 -8.97 26.11
C TYR A 228 -8.87 -8.12 24.91
N GLY A 229 -8.74 -8.65 23.69
CA GLY A 229 -9.16 -7.96 22.46
C GLY A 229 -10.66 -8.12 22.15
N VAL A 230 -11.43 -8.70 23.08
CA VAL A 230 -12.88 -8.81 22.99
C VAL A 230 -13.54 -7.57 23.60
N TYR A 231 -14.52 -7.00 22.89
CA TYR A 231 -15.31 -5.89 23.42
C TYR A 231 -16.38 -6.41 24.40
N SER A 232 -16.69 -5.62 25.44
CA SER A 232 -17.54 -6.02 26.57
C SER A 232 -18.99 -6.39 26.22
N ALA A 233 -19.42 -6.13 24.99
CA ALA A 233 -20.67 -6.64 24.44
C ALA A 233 -20.35 -7.53 23.23
N GLY A 234 -20.89 -8.75 23.23
CA GLY A 234 -20.91 -9.61 22.04
C GLY A 234 -21.78 -8.97 20.96
N SER A 235 -21.21 -8.04 20.20
CA SER A 235 -21.89 -7.30 19.14
C SER A 235 -21.74 -7.98 17.78
N TYR A 236 -21.31 -9.26 17.73
CA TYR A 236 -21.29 -10.01 16.48
C TYR A 236 -22.72 -10.31 16.02
N GLN A 237 -23.29 -9.34 15.31
CA GLN A 237 -24.17 -9.57 14.19
C GLN A 237 -23.26 -9.73 12.96
N PRO A 238 -23.59 -10.59 11.97
CA PRO A 238 -22.92 -10.52 10.66
C PRO A 238 -22.91 -9.06 10.23
N PRO A 239 -21.75 -8.46 9.94
CA PRO A 239 -21.73 -7.05 9.60
C PRO A 239 -22.61 -6.87 8.37
N ALA A 240 -23.74 -6.16 8.51
CA ALA A 240 -24.32 -5.40 7.41
C ALA A 240 -23.47 -4.14 7.14
N ALA A 241 -22.17 -4.21 7.45
CA ALA A 241 -21.26 -3.09 7.43
C ALA A 241 -21.10 -2.69 5.97
N THR A 242 -21.74 -1.57 5.64
CA THR A 242 -21.39 -0.82 4.45
C THR A 242 -19.87 -0.64 4.46
N PRO A 243 -19.14 -1.10 3.41
CA PRO A 243 -17.70 -0.95 3.36
C PRO A 243 -17.29 0.51 3.66
N PRO A 244 -16.14 0.76 4.30
CA PRO A 244 -15.74 2.13 4.69
C PRO A 244 -15.81 3.14 3.54
N ALA A 245 -15.49 2.71 2.31
CA ALA A 245 -15.54 3.51 1.09
C ALA A 245 -16.96 3.83 0.59
N GLU A 246 -17.97 3.10 1.07
CA GLU A 246 -19.37 3.16 0.63
C GLU A 246 -20.28 3.93 1.60
N LEU A 247 -19.76 4.33 2.77
CA LEU A 247 -20.49 5.21 3.69
C LEU A 247 -20.84 6.55 2.99
N PRO A 248 -21.99 7.17 3.28
CA PRO A 248 -22.41 8.40 2.60
C PRO A 248 -21.37 9.53 2.67
N SER A 249 -20.72 9.71 3.84
CA SER A 249 -19.64 10.68 4.01
C SER A 249 -18.43 10.37 3.14
N SER A 250 -18.08 9.08 3.00
CA SER A 250 -16.96 8.62 2.19
C SER A 250 -17.25 8.83 0.70
N ARG A 251 -18.46 8.50 0.23
CA ARG A 251 -18.88 8.76 -1.16
C ARG A 251 -18.83 10.25 -1.51
N ALA A 252 -19.30 11.11 -0.61
CA ALA A 252 -19.21 12.56 -0.79
C ALA A 252 -17.75 13.04 -0.84
N SER A 253 -16.92 12.54 0.08
CA SER A 253 -15.48 12.82 0.11
C SER A 253 -14.75 12.37 -1.18
N ARG A 254 -15.07 11.20 -1.71
CA ARG A 254 -14.50 10.65 -2.95
C ARG A 254 -14.76 11.53 -4.16
N GLN A 255 -15.87 12.26 -4.19
CA GLN A 255 -16.20 13.18 -5.28
C GLN A 255 -15.40 14.50 -5.22
N GLN A 256 -14.82 14.83 -4.06
CA GLN A 256 -14.12 16.09 -3.83
C GLN A 256 -12.61 16.00 -4.08
N VAL A 257 -12.04 14.80 -4.03
CA VAL A 257 -10.61 14.59 -4.30
C VAL A 257 -10.28 14.70 -5.78
N GLN A 258 -9.15 15.31 -6.09
CA GLN A 258 -8.70 15.46 -7.48
C GLN A 258 -8.08 14.16 -8.01
N GLY A 259 -7.30 13.47 -7.17
CA GLY A 259 -6.51 12.33 -7.60
C GLY A 259 -5.54 12.74 -8.71
N LEU A 260 -5.52 12.00 -9.82
CA LEU A 260 -4.65 12.31 -10.97
C LEU A 260 -5.25 13.31 -11.96
N ALA A 261 -6.43 13.88 -11.70
CA ALA A 261 -7.07 14.82 -12.62
C ALA A 261 -6.19 16.05 -12.91
N GLY A 262 -6.12 16.46 -14.18
CA GLY A 262 -5.34 17.62 -14.62
C GLY A 262 -3.82 17.38 -14.73
N ARG A 263 -3.33 16.19 -14.38
CA ARG A 263 -1.92 15.82 -14.61
C ARG A 263 -1.68 15.53 -16.10
N PRO A 264 -0.47 15.81 -16.61
CA PRO A 264 -0.10 15.47 -17.99
C PRO A 264 -0.26 13.97 -18.25
N LEU A 265 -0.78 13.63 -19.43
CA LEU A 265 -0.84 12.24 -19.87
C LEU A 265 0.57 11.77 -20.26
N PRO A 266 0.95 10.54 -19.89
CA PRO A 266 2.23 9.97 -20.32
C PRO A 266 2.21 9.72 -21.83
N ALA A 267 3.39 9.80 -22.46
CA ALA A 267 3.55 9.52 -23.89
C ALA A 267 3.12 8.09 -24.25
N VAL A 268 3.43 7.13 -23.39
CA VAL A 268 2.94 5.75 -23.47
C VAL A 268 1.89 5.57 -22.39
N ARG A 269 0.70 5.11 -22.78
CA ARG A 269 -0.40 4.90 -21.83
C ARG A 269 -0.04 3.81 -20.81
N PRO A 270 -0.53 3.90 -19.56
CA PRO A 270 -0.40 2.80 -18.61
C PRO A 270 -1.00 1.50 -19.16
N GLY A 271 -0.39 0.36 -18.82
CA GLY A 271 -0.78 -0.96 -19.36
C GLY A 271 -0.19 -1.29 -20.73
N VAL A 272 0.54 -0.37 -21.36
CA VAL A 272 1.15 -0.54 -22.69
C VAL A 272 2.67 -0.46 -22.58
N CYS A 273 3.37 -1.38 -23.22
CA CYS A 273 4.83 -1.29 -23.43
C CYS A 273 5.14 -0.61 -24.75
N PHE A 274 4.55 -1.12 -25.84
CA PHE A 274 4.79 -0.61 -27.18
C PHE A 274 3.46 -0.42 -27.95
N PRO A 275 3.02 0.84 -28.15
CA PRO A 275 1.74 1.15 -28.76
C PRO A 275 1.56 0.51 -30.13
N TRP A 276 0.33 0.07 -30.43
CA TRP A 276 -0.03 -0.48 -31.74
C TRP A 276 0.32 0.48 -32.88
N GLU A 277 0.13 1.77 -32.66
CA GLU A 277 0.39 2.84 -33.63
C GLU A 277 1.88 2.92 -34.02
N GLU A 278 2.79 2.51 -33.14
CA GLU A 278 4.22 2.36 -33.46
C GLU A 278 4.50 1.00 -34.08
N ARG A 279 3.89 -0.07 -33.57
CA ARG A 279 4.08 -1.43 -34.09
C ARG A 279 3.68 -1.59 -35.53
N VAL A 280 2.55 -1.01 -35.94
CA VAL A 280 2.03 -1.18 -37.30
C VAL A 280 2.97 -0.59 -38.36
N LYS A 281 3.79 0.40 -38.01
CA LYS A 281 4.79 1.01 -38.91
C LYS A 281 5.91 0.03 -39.30
N GLU A 282 6.15 -0.99 -38.48
CA GLU A 282 7.19 -2.00 -38.69
C GLU A 282 6.66 -3.27 -39.38
N LEU A 283 5.34 -3.39 -39.54
CA LEU A 283 4.73 -4.56 -40.14
C LEU A 283 4.72 -4.43 -41.68
N PRO A 284 4.84 -5.55 -42.41
CA PRO A 284 4.53 -5.55 -43.84
C PRO A 284 3.04 -5.21 -44.06
N GLU A 285 2.67 -4.94 -45.32
CA GLU A 285 1.27 -4.69 -45.69
C GLU A 285 0.36 -5.80 -45.13
N ILE A 286 -0.64 -5.38 -44.35
CA ILE A 286 -1.59 -6.30 -43.74
C ILE A 286 -2.61 -6.71 -44.80
N THR A 287 -2.53 -7.97 -45.24
CA THR A 287 -3.46 -8.55 -46.22
C THR A 287 -4.69 -9.22 -45.58
N GLY A 288 -4.70 -9.38 -44.25
CA GLY A 288 -5.79 -9.94 -43.45
C GLY A 288 -6.55 -8.88 -42.65
N SER A 289 -7.24 -9.28 -41.58
CA SER A 289 -7.93 -8.33 -40.68
C SER A 289 -6.93 -7.56 -39.82
N PRO A 290 -6.80 -6.22 -39.98
CA PRO A 290 -5.93 -5.41 -39.12
C PRO A 290 -6.38 -5.40 -37.66
N GLU A 291 -7.68 -5.50 -37.41
CA GLU A 291 -8.28 -5.49 -36.07
C GLU A 291 -7.88 -6.73 -35.27
N LEU A 292 -7.87 -7.90 -35.92
CA LEU A 292 -7.42 -9.14 -35.27
C LEU A 292 -5.94 -9.06 -34.91
N ILE A 293 -5.09 -8.55 -35.80
CA ILE A 293 -3.66 -8.40 -35.55
C ILE A 293 -3.42 -7.39 -34.42
N ARG A 294 -4.12 -6.26 -34.45
CA ARG A 294 -4.09 -5.26 -33.37
C ARG A 294 -4.44 -5.88 -32.04
N LYS A 295 -5.55 -6.61 -31.97
CA LYS A 295 -6.01 -7.25 -30.72
C LYS A 295 -4.97 -8.24 -30.19
N VAL A 296 -4.44 -9.11 -31.05
CA VAL A 296 -3.40 -10.08 -30.66
C VAL A 296 -2.14 -9.36 -30.17
N TRP A 297 -1.75 -8.27 -30.82
CA TRP A 297 -0.61 -7.46 -30.36
C TRP A 297 -0.87 -6.84 -28.99
N GLU A 298 -2.00 -6.16 -28.81
CA GLU A 298 -2.37 -5.51 -27.56
C GLU A 298 -2.49 -6.52 -26.40
N ASP A 299 -3.03 -7.72 -26.66
CA ASP A 299 -3.09 -8.81 -25.66
C ASP A 299 -1.68 -9.26 -25.24
N ILE A 300 -0.75 -9.46 -26.19
CA ILE A 300 0.63 -9.86 -25.91
C ILE A 300 1.40 -8.74 -25.18
N ASP A 301 1.26 -7.51 -25.65
CA ASP A 301 1.93 -6.32 -25.09
C ASP A 301 1.49 -6.08 -23.63
N ALA A 302 0.19 -6.22 -23.34
CA ALA A 302 -0.34 -6.12 -21.99
C ALA A 302 0.27 -7.17 -21.04
N PHE A 303 0.49 -8.41 -21.50
CA PHE A 303 1.19 -9.42 -20.70
C PHE A 303 2.66 -9.05 -20.47
N GLY A 304 3.33 -8.49 -21.47
CA GLY A 304 4.68 -7.95 -21.33
C GLY A 304 4.74 -6.84 -20.29
N ASN A 305 3.80 -5.91 -20.33
CA ASN A 305 3.67 -4.81 -19.37
C ASN A 305 3.48 -5.32 -17.94
N MET A 306 2.51 -6.21 -17.73
CA MET A 306 2.25 -6.82 -16.43
C MET A 306 3.50 -7.52 -15.88
N TYR A 307 4.24 -8.26 -16.71
CA TYR A 307 5.46 -8.92 -16.28
C TYR A 307 6.55 -7.93 -15.84
N ILE A 308 6.80 -6.89 -16.64
CA ILE A 308 7.82 -5.85 -16.32
C ILE A 308 7.48 -5.16 -15.00
N TRP A 309 6.23 -4.74 -14.82
CA TRP A 309 5.80 -4.07 -13.59
C TRP A 309 5.77 -5.00 -12.38
N GLN A 310 5.38 -6.27 -12.56
CA GLN A 310 5.48 -7.26 -11.48
C GLN A 310 6.93 -7.41 -11.03
N LEU A 311 7.86 -7.53 -11.97
CA LEU A 311 9.28 -7.62 -11.66
C LEU A 311 9.76 -6.40 -10.89
N LEU A 312 9.44 -5.20 -11.39
CA LEU A 312 9.89 -3.94 -10.79
C LEU A 312 9.33 -3.72 -9.37
N LEU A 313 8.06 -4.07 -9.14
CA LEU A 313 7.40 -3.79 -7.88
C LEU A 313 7.64 -4.87 -6.83
N SER A 314 7.67 -6.14 -7.23
CA SER A 314 7.69 -7.28 -6.30
C SER A 314 9.08 -7.79 -5.97
N PHE A 315 10.03 -7.67 -6.89
CA PHE A 315 11.40 -8.20 -6.74
C PHE A 315 12.40 -7.05 -6.74
#